data_AF-A0A170W1U2-F1
#
_entry.id   AF-A0A170W1U2-F1
#
_cell.length_a   1.000
_cell.length_b   1.000
_cell.length_c   1.000
_cell.angle_alpha   90.00
_cell.angle_beta   90.00
_cell.angle_gamma   90.00
#
_symmetry.space_group_name_H-M   'P 1'
#
loop_
_entity.id
_entity.type
_entity.pdbx_description
1 polymer ?
#
loop_
_entity_poly.entity_id
_entity_poly.type
_entity_poly.pdbx_seq_one_letter_code
_entity_poly.pdbx_strand_id
1 'polypeptide(L)'
;KKLSIMTPVRFRFELPSKNHILGLPIGQHIFLSATIDGETLIRSYTPVSSDDDVGYMDLVVKVYLKNTHPKYPAGGKMSQYLDSLSVGDTVDIRGPSGRLKYLGKGLFSMKVLRKDPAYTVTVKKVAMIAGGSGITPMLQLIRHVTK
;
A
#
# COMPACT_ATOMS: atom_id res chain seq x y z
N LYS A 1 22.05 -23.71 -7.55
CA LYS A 1 21.02 -22.76 -8.07
C LYS A 1 20.64 -21.82 -6.93
N LYS A 2 21.18 -20.60 -6.89
CA LYS A 2 20.82 -19.60 -5.87
C LYS A 2 19.39 -19.15 -6.18
N LEU A 3 18.39 -19.60 -5.42
CA LEU A 3 17.08 -18.96 -5.44
C LEU A 3 17.35 -17.51 -5.03
N SER A 4 17.25 -16.57 -5.96
CA SER A 4 17.31 -15.15 -5.64
C SER A 4 16.05 -14.81 -4.84
N ILE A 5 16.17 -14.86 -3.53
CA ILE A 5 15.09 -14.54 -2.60
C ILE A 5 14.81 -13.04 -2.75
N MET A 6 13.74 -12.71 -3.47
CA MET A 6 13.20 -11.34 -3.53
C MET A 6 12.74 -10.95 -2.12
N THR A 7 13.58 -10.23 -1.40
CA THR A 7 13.34 -9.82 -0.01
C THR A 7 12.49 -8.55 -0.01
N PRO A 8 11.43 -8.46 0.82
CA PRO A 8 10.68 -7.23 0.97
C PRO A 8 11.54 -6.12 1.60
N VAL A 9 11.42 -4.91 1.06
CA VAL A 9 12.12 -3.71 1.53
C VAL A 9 11.09 -2.77 2.16
N ARG A 10 11.48 -2.12 3.27
CA ARG A 10 10.68 -1.06 3.89
C ARG A 10 11.18 0.30 3.43
N PHE A 11 10.32 1.03 2.74
CA PHE A 11 10.57 2.40 2.31
C PHE A 11 9.84 3.35 3.24
N ARG A 12 10.58 4.30 3.82
CA ARG A 12 10.01 5.37 4.67
C ARG A 12 10.05 6.67 3.90
N PHE A 13 8.90 7.32 3.78
CA PHE A 13 8.76 8.63 3.16
C PHE A 13 8.35 9.65 4.21
N GLU A 14 9.02 10.80 4.23
CA GLU A 14 8.62 11.92 5.08
C GLU A 14 7.33 12.55 4.54
N LEU A 15 6.47 12.98 5.46
CA LEU A 15 5.29 13.79 5.16
C LEU A 15 5.70 15.28 5.11
N PRO A 16 4.84 16.18 4.59
CA PRO A 16 5.19 17.60 4.42
C PRO A 16 5.67 18.32 5.69
N SER A 17 5.34 17.80 6.87
CA SER A 17 5.97 18.22 8.12
C SER A 17 5.99 17.08 9.14
N LYS A 18 6.83 17.23 10.18
CA LYS A 18 6.92 16.29 11.32
C LYS A 18 5.65 16.16 12.16
N ASN A 19 4.65 17.02 11.93
CA ASN A 19 3.37 17.02 12.64
C ASN A 19 2.22 16.47 11.78
N HIS A 20 2.46 16.17 10.50
CA HIS A 20 1.43 15.59 9.64
C HIS A 20 1.23 14.12 9.93
N ILE A 21 -0.01 13.67 9.79
CA ILE A 21 -0.36 12.26 9.60
C ILE A 21 -0.68 12.03 8.12
N LEU A 22 -0.67 10.78 7.67
CA LEU A 22 -1.02 10.48 6.27
C LEU A 22 -2.51 10.75 5.98
N GLY A 23 -3.39 10.54 6.97
CA GLY A 23 -4.83 10.73 6.84
C GLY A 23 -5.47 9.64 5.98
N LEU A 24 -5.09 8.38 6.21
CA LEU A 24 -5.54 7.23 5.41
C LEU A 24 -6.59 6.39 6.16
N PRO A 25 -7.88 6.46 5.78
CA PRO A 25 -8.90 5.64 6.41
C PRO A 25 -8.61 4.14 6.27
N ILE A 26 -8.85 3.38 7.34
CA ILE A 26 -8.58 1.94 7.40
C ILE A 26 -9.39 1.20 6.33
N GLY A 27 -8.73 0.36 5.54
CA GLY A 27 -9.32 -0.31 4.38
C GLY A 27 -9.10 0.42 3.04
N GLN A 28 -8.46 1.61 3.07
CA GLN A 28 -8.05 2.36 1.89
C GLN A 28 -6.54 2.29 1.66
N HIS A 29 -6.13 2.67 0.45
CA HIS A 29 -4.75 2.67 -0.03
C HIS A 29 -4.41 4.00 -0.71
N ILE A 30 -3.13 4.19 -1.01
CA ILE A 30 -2.62 5.29 -1.82
C ILE A 30 -2.23 4.80 -3.22
N PHE A 31 -2.08 5.74 -4.15
CA PHE A 31 -1.42 5.54 -5.43
C PHE A 31 -0.06 6.23 -5.43
N LEU A 32 0.97 5.49 -5.85
CA LEU A 32 2.24 6.05 -6.27
C LEU A 32 2.23 6.26 -7.78
N SER A 33 2.70 7.41 -8.24
CA SER A 33 2.93 7.70 -9.65
C SER A 33 4.39 8.04 -9.91
N ALA A 34 4.91 7.55 -11.04
CA ALA A 34 6.24 7.87 -11.53
C ALA A 34 6.24 7.83 -13.06
N THR A 35 7.07 8.67 -13.69
CA THR A 35 7.34 8.60 -15.13
C THR A 35 8.62 7.80 -15.34
N ILE A 36 8.49 6.61 -15.94
CA ILE A 36 9.60 5.67 -16.16
C ILE A 36 9.68 5.43 -17.66
N ASP A 37 10.82 5.70 -18.28
CA ASP A 37 11.04 5.56 -19.73
C ASP A 37 10.00 6.31 -20.59
N GLY A 38 9.56 7.49 -20.11
CA GLY A 38 8.56 8.31 -20.80
C GLY A 38 7.09 7.88 -20.57
N GLU A 39 6.85 6.78 -19.86
CA GLU A 39 5.51 6.31 -19.51
C GLU A 39 5.14 6.66 -18.06
N THR A 40 3.99 7.33 -17.86
CA THR A 40 3.44 7.53 -16.51
C THR A 40 2.82 6.24 -15.99
N LEU A 41 3.39 5.71 -14.91
CA LEU A 41 2.95 4.49 -14.24
C LEU A 41 2.30 4.82 -12.91
N ILE A 42 1.10 4.28 -12.66
CA ILE A 42 0.39 4.45 -11.39
C ILE A 42 0.18 3.07 -10.74
N ARG A 43 0.52 2.92 -9.46
CA ARG A 43 0.35 1.67 -8.70
C ARG A 43 -0.19 1.91 -7.31
N SER A 44 -1.07 1.03 -6.85
CA SER A 44 -1.63 1.09 -5.50
C SER A 44 -0.71 0.45 -4.48
N TYR A 45 -0.58 1.08 -3.31
CA TYR A 45 0.14 0.56 -2.15
C TYR A 45 -0.67 0.84 -0.89
N THR A 46 -0.69 -0.12 0.03
CA THR A 46 -1.25 0.10 1.38
C THR A 46 -0.09 0.27 2.36
N PRO A 47 0.09 1.47 2.93
CA PRO A 47 1.08 1.69 3.97
C PRO A 47 0.88 0.74 5.15
N VAL A 48 1.99 0.36 5.76
CA VAL A 48 1.99 -0.46 6.99
C VAL A 48 2.02 0.40 8.25
N SER A 49 2.33 1.70 8.10
CA SER A 49 2.11 2.73 9.11
C SER A 49 0.63 3.13 9.20
N SER A 50 0.27 3.83 10.25
CA SER A 50 -1.09 4.31 10.55
C SER A 50 -1.08 5.81 10.85
N ASP A 51 -2.25 6.40 11.09
CA ASP A 51 -2.35 7.81 11.50
C ASP A 51 -1.85 8.07 12.94
N ASP A 52 -1.42 7.04 13.66
CA ASP A 52 -0.65 7.19 14.91
C ASP A 52 0.83 7.52 14.64
N ASP A 53 1.32 7.22 13.44
CA ASP A 53 2.67 7.53 12.99
C ASP A 53 2.70 8.95 12.42
N VAL A 54 3.40 9.86 13.11
CA VAL A 54 3.44 11.27 12.73
C VAL A 54 4.75 11.59 11.99
N GLY A 55 4.63 12.36 10.90
CA GLY A 55 5.74 12.89 10.11
C GLY A 55 6.26 11.96 9.01
N TYR A 56 5.77 10.72 8.93
CA TYR A 56 6.22 9.76 7.90
C TYR A 56 5.13 8.76 7.52
N MET A 57 5.35 8.03 6.42
CA MET A 57 4.66 6.79 6.11
C MET A 57 5.64 5.69 5.72
N ASP A 58 5.32 4.44 6.05
CA ASP A 58 6.10 3.26 5.70
C ASP A 58 5.36 2.40 4.66
N LEU A 59 6.03 2.08 3.55
CA LEU A 59 5.62 1.08 2.58
C LEU A 59 6.50 -0.16 2.71
N VAL A 60 5.88 -1.35 2.67
CA VAL A 60 6.62 -2.62 2.53
C VAL A 60 6.41 -3.12 1.11
N VAL A 61 7.48 -3.15 0.34
CA VAL A 61 7.44 -3.45 -1.10
C VAL A 61 8.32 -4.65 -1.38
N LYS A 62 7.75 -5.66 -2.06
CA LYS A 62 8.53 -6.74 -2.64
C LYS A 62 9.14 -6.26 -3.96
N VAL A 63 10.47 -6.22 -4.03
CA VAL A 63 11.17 -5.81 -5.24
C VAL A 63 11.20 -6.96 -6.24
N TYR A 64 10.55 -6.75 -7.40
CA TYR A 64 10.54 -7.72 -8.49
C TYR A 64 11.67 -7.42 -9.47
N LEU A 65 12.85 -8.00 -9.22
CA LEU A 65 14.04 -7.81 -10.05
C LEU A 65 13.89 -8.44 -11.44
N LYS A 66 14.47 -7.78 -12.45
CA LYS A 66 14.66 -8.33 -13.80
C LYS A 66 15.46 -9.64 -13.78
N ASN A 67 15.28 -10.44 -14.83
CA ASN A 67 15.98 -11.71 -15.06
C ASN A 67 15.87 -12.75 -13.93
N THR A 68 14.89 -12.59 -13.04
CA THR A 68 14.69 -13.49 -11.89
C THR A 68 13.63 -14.55 -12.16
N HIS A 69 12.51 -14.17 -12.80
CA HIS A 69 11.40 -15.08 -13.08
C HIS A 69 11.27 -15.30 -14.59
N PRO A 70 11.23 -16.55 -15.09
CA PRO A 70 11.27 -16.84 -16.53
C PRO A 70 10.07 -16.27 -17.30
N LYS A 71 8.89 -16.22 -16.67
CA LYS A 71 7.70 -15.60 -17.28
C LYS A 71 7.70 -14.06 -17.24
N TYR A 72 8.54 -13.45 -16.40
CA TYR A 72 8.56 -12.00 -16.18
C TYR A 72 10.01 -11.48 -16.21
N PRO A 73 10.70 -11.60 -17.35
CA PRO A 73 12.11 -11.26 -17.45
C PRO A 73 12.39 -9.77 -17.21
N ALA A 74 11.44 -8.88 -17.50
CA ALA A 74 11.57 -7.43 -17.24
C ALA A 74 11.46 -7.05 -15.75
N GLY A 75 10.97 -7.94 -14.88
CA GLY A 75 10.66 -7.61 -13.49
C GLY A 75 9.49 -6.65 -13.34
N GLY A 76 9.39 -5.98 -12.19
CA GLY A 76 8.35 -5.00 -11.87
C GLY A 76 8.86 -3.57 -12.04
N LYS A 77 8.23 -2.79 -12.94
CA LYS A 77 8.62 -1.40 -13.24
C LYS A 77 8.66 -0.52 -11.97
N MET A 78 7.52 -0.36 -11.29
CA MET A 78 7.42 0.50 -10.09
C MET A 78 8.30 0.01 -8.93
N SER A 79 8.37 -1.31 -8.70
CA SER A 79 9.16 -1.84 -7.59
C SER A 79 10.66 -1.65 -7.79
N GLN A 80 11.16 -1.78 -9.04
CA GLN A 80 12.56 -1.50 -9.36
C GLN A 80 12.86 -0.01 -9.37
N TYR A 81 11.90 0.83 -9.78
CA TYR A 81 12.01 2.29 -9.62
C TYR A 81 12.19 2.69 -8.16
N LEU A 82 11.33 2.19 -7.26
CA LEU A 82 11.45 2.47 -5.83
C LEU A 82 12.79 2.00 -5.26
N ASP A 83 13.26 0.83 -5.67
CA ASP A 83 14.56 0.27 -5.26
C ASP A 83 15.76 1.07 -5.79
N SER A 84 15.57 1.83 -6.88
CA SER A 84 16.61 2.70 -7.45
C SER A 84 16.70 4.08 -6.83
N LEU A 85 15.72 4.48 -6.00
CA LEU A 85 15.70 5.77 -5.35
C LEU A 85 16.81 5.88 -4.30
N SER A 86 17.43 7.06 -4.24
CA SER A 86 18.34 7.44 -3.17
C SER A 86 17.58 8.13 -2.05
N VAL A 87 18.16 8.13 -0.85
CA VAL A 87 17.62 8.93 0.27
C VAL A 87 17.63 10.41 -0.13
N GLY A 88 16.48 11.07 0.00
CA GLY A 88 16.26 12.44 -0.43
C GLY A 88 15.44 12.56 -1.72
N ASP A 89 15.33 11.48 -2.50
CA ASP A 89 14.44 11.46 -3.65
C ASP A 89 12.96 11.46 -3.22
N THR A 90 12.12 12.06 -4.07
CA THR A 90 10.69 12.21 -3.81
C THR A 90 9.84 11.32 -4.71
N VAL A 91 8.65 10.99 -4.25
CA VAL A 91 7.64 10.26 -5.04
C VAL A 91 6.30 10.98 -5.00
N ASP A 92 5.57 10.92 -6.10
CA ASP A 92 4.22 11.48 -6.16
C ASP A 92 3.20 10.50 -5.59
N ILE A 93 2.43 10.97 -4.61
CA ILE A 93 1.43 10.19 -3.90
C ILE A 93 0.06 10.83 -4.07
N ARG A 94 -0.96 10.02 -4.36
CA ARG A 94 -2.35 10.43 -4.38
C ARG A 94 -3.23 9.48 -3.57
N GLY A 95 -4.14 10.03 -2.79
CA GLY A 95 -5.09 9.26 -2.00
C GLY A 95 -6.00 10.16 -1.15
N PRO A 96 -6.82 9.56 -0.27
CA PRO A 96 -7.02 8.12 -0.09
C PRO A 96 -7.92 7.50 -1.19
N SER A 97 -7.77 6.20 -1.44
CA SER A 97 -8.63 5.46 -2.39
C SER A 97 -9.02 4.08 -1.91
N GLY A 98 -10.19 3.61 -2.31
CA GLY A 98 -10.71 2.30 -1.89
C GLY A 98 -12.21 2.34 -1.68
N ARG A 99 -12.84 1.18 -1.88
CA ARG A 99 -14.30 1.01 -1.75
C ARG A 99 -14.75 0.55 -0.38
N LEU A 100 -13.81 0.17 0.49
CA LEU A 100 -14.06 -0.32 1.83
C LEU A 100 -13.43 0.65 2.82
N LYS A 101 -14.16 0.96 3.89
CA LYS A 101 -13.67 1.67 5.06
C LYS A 101 -14.09 0.91 6.31
N TYR A 102 -13.16 0.66 7.22
CA TYR A 102 -13.47 0.18 8.55
C TYR A 102 -13.71 1.38 9.46
N LEU A 103 -14.88 1.44 10.08
CA LEU A 103 -15.33 2.55 10.92
C LEU A 103 -15.20 2.23 12.42
N GLY A 104 -14.62 1.09 12.77
CA GLY A 104 -14.47 0.63 14.15
C GLY A 104 -15.54 -0.37 14.59
N LYS A 105 -15.24 -1.15 15.63
CA LYS A 105 -16.19 -2.06 16.32
C LYS A 105 -16.99 -2.99 15.39
N GLY A 106 -16.36 -3.46 14.32
CA GLY A 106 -16.98 -4.36 13.34
C GLY A 106 -17.83 -3.68 12.26
N LEU A 107 -17.95 -2.35 12.28
CA LEU A 107 -18.68 -1.57 11.29
C LEU A 107 -17.81 -1.29 10.06
N PHE A 108 -18.31 -1.64 8.89
CA PHE A 108 -17.70 -1.37 7.59
C PHE A 108 -18.63 -0.50 6.75
N SER A 109 -18.06 0.46 6.03
CA SER A 109 -18.71 1.18 4.93
C SER A 109 -18.15 0.66 3.61
N MET A 110 -19.03 0.19 2.72
CA MET A 110 -18.65 -0.48 1.49
C MET A 110 -19.39 0.11 0.29
N LYS A 111 -18.73 0.09 -0.86
CA LYS A 111 -19.33 0.38 -2.17
C LYS A 111 -19.17 -0.82 -3.09
N VAL A 112 -20.23 -1.21 -3.80
CA VAL A 112 -20.14 -2.27 -4.82
C VAL A 112 -19.31 -1.75 -6.00
N LEU A 113 -19.77 -0.70 -6.66
CA LEU A 113 -19.03 0.04 -7.68
C LEU A 113 -18.59 1.41 -7.17
N ARG A 114 -17.62 2.05 -7.84
CA ARG A 114 -17.07 3.34 -7.42
C ARG A 114 -18.13 4.46 -7.34
N LYS A 115 -19.12 4.42 -8.25
CA LYS A 115 -20.19 5.42 -8.36
C LYS A 115 -21.35 5.17 -7.40
N ASP A 116 -21.45 3.97 -6.84
CA ASP A 116 -22.58 3.60 -6.00
C ASP A 116 -22.55 4.35 -4.67
N PRO A 117 -23.74 4.56 -4.06
CA PRO A 117 -23.81 4.98 -2.68
C PRO A 117 -23.12 3.95 -1.78
N ALA A 118 -22.50 4.42 -0.71
CA ALA A 118 -21.95 3.52 0.29
C ALA A 118 -23.09 2.94 1.12
N TYR A 119 -23.01 1.65 1.44
CA TYR A 119 -23.84 1.01 2.46
C TYR A 119 -22.96 0.58 3.62
N THR A 120 -23.58 0.36 4.78
CA THR A 120 -22.86 -0.10 5.97
C THR A 120 -23.25 -1.52 6.35
N VAL A 121 -22.30 -2.25 6.92
CA VAL A 121 -22.51 -3.59 7.44
C VAL A 121 -21.72 -3.74 8.75
N THR A 122 -22.33 -4.34 9.76
CA THR A 122 -21.65 -4.66 11.03
C THR A 122 -21.46 -6.16 11.11
N VAL A 123 -20.22 -6.60 11.39
CA VAL A 123 -19.86 -8.02 11.49
C VAL A 123 -19.10 -8.31 12.77
N LYS A 124 -19.27 -9.53 13.29
CA LYS A 124 -18.53 -10.03 14.46
C LYS A 124 -17.28 -10.83 14.10
N LYS A 125 -17.17 -11.28 12.84
CA LYS A 125 -16.07 -12.10 12.33
C LYS A 125 -15.69 -11.59 10.96
N VAL A 126 -14.38 -11.49 10.70
CA VAL A 126 -13.81 -11.10 9.40
C VAL A 126 -12.89 -12.22 8.95
N ALA A 127 -13.20 -12.84 7.81
CA ALA A 127 -12.30 -13.78 7.16
C ALA A 127 -11.37 -13.01 6.20
N MET A 128 -10.06 -13.21 6.33
CA MET A 128 -9.05 -12.56 5.49
C MET A 128 -8.21 -13.62 4.79
N ILE A 129 -8.10 -13.53 3.47
CA ILE A 129 -7.27 -14.40 2.65
C ILE A 129 -6.29 -13.50 1.88
N ALA A 130 -5.00 -13.73 2.05
CA ALA A 130 -3.95 -12.94 1.44
C ALA A 130 -2.84 -13.82 0.88
N GLY A 131 -2.22 -13.36 -0.21
CA GLY A 131 -1.03 -13.97 -0.80
C GLY A 131 0.01 -12.91 -1.17
N GLY A 132 1.27 -13.16 -0.83
CA GLY A 132 2.38 -12.23 -1.10
C GLY A 132 2.14 -10.85 -0.49
N SER A 133 2.34 -9.79 -1.28
CA SER A 133 2.17 -8.39 -0.84
C SER A 133 0.71 -8.00 -0.56
N GLY A 134 -0.26 -8.84 -0.93
CA GLY A 134 -1.67 -8.66 -0.60
C GLY A 134 -2.00 -8.76 0.89
N ILE A 135 -1.00 -9.04 1.75
CA ILE A 135 -1.14 -9.01 3.21
C ILE A 135 -1.27 -7.59 3.76
N THR A 136 -0.73 -6.57 3.08
CA THR A 136 -0.65 -5.19 3.62
C THR A 136 -2.02 -4.55 3.93
N PRO A 137 -3.09 -4.68 3.12
CA PRO A 137 -4.41 -4.20 3.49
C PRO A 137 -5.02 -4.96 4.69
N MET A 138 -4.74 -6.25 4.80
CA MET A 138 -5.21 -7.08 5.92
C MET A 138 -4.50 -6.67 7.22
N LEU A 139 -3.19 -6.45 7.14
CA LEU A 139 -2.38 -6.01 8.28
C LEU A 139 -2.83 -4.64 8.80
N GLN A 140 -3.16 -3.70 7.91
CA GLN A 140 -3.70 -2.40 8.30
C GLN A 140 -4.96 -2.54 9.16
N LEU A 141 -5.90 -3.41 8.74
CA LEU A 141 -7.11 -3.70 9.49
C LEU A 141 -6.82 -4.42 10.81
N ILE A 142 -6.00 -5.48 10.79
CA ILE A 142 -5.65 -6.27 11.97
C ILE A 142 -5.03 -5.38 13.05
N ARG A 143 -4.04 -4.55 12.69
CA ARG A 143 -3.38 -3.65 13.64
C ARG A 143 -4.36 -2.66 14.25
N HIS A 144 -5.30 -2.15 13.47
CA HIS A 144 -6.29 -1.21 13.99
C HIS A 144 -7.31 -1.88 14.91
N VAL A 145 -7.72 -3.12 14.64
CA VAL A 145 -8.68 -3.86 15.48
C VAL A 145 -8.06 -4.36 16.78
N THR A 146 -6.76 -4.64 16.79
CA THR A 146 -6.03 -5.22 17.93
C THR A 146 -5.30 -4.17 18.79
N LYS A 147 -5.43 -2.90 18.43
CA LYS A 147 -4.94 -1.78 19.22
C LYS A 147 -5.79 -1.59 20.47
#